data_AF-A0A1F6DWX1-F1
#
_entry.id   AF-A0A1F6DWX1-F1
#
_cell.length_a   1.000
_cell.length_b   1.000
_cell.length_c   1.000
_cell.angle_alpha   90.00
_cell.angle_beta   90.00
_cell.angle_gamma   90.00
#
_symmetry.space_group_name_H-M   'P 1'
#
loop_
_entity.id
_entity.type
_entity.pdbx_description
1 polymer ?
#
loop_
_entity_poly.entity_id
_entity_poly.type
_entity_poly.pdbx_seq_one_letter_code
_entity_poly.pdbx_strand_id
1 'polypeptide(L)'
;MQTTFLKRLKSVQGAIPSMRCNVVPSSFDPTDEAMLAFPLPISWQWSSCERFLRERAARIVMTRLPLFWQLEVLLHDVCKAVGAPLFIGSPQNMPVGAAAIAAMGIDTIITSGEDCGAFATHLSDRAIPLPKNLFIVRTPEESWGTPPTLSRAGVRIHQEVHLFPGVVIAEQCAHADAGVQACFHLSDGVRIDTRGSDSYLTIDKELPLPITDLEIPFSLRAGGTCACGKQILEKIL
;
A
#
# COMPACT_ATOMS: atom_id res chain seq x y z
N MET A 1 -14.94 1.42 27.14
CA MET A 1 -14.71 -0.04 26.97
C MET A 1 -13.39 -0.19 26.21
N GLN A 2 -12.34 -0.78 26.81
CA GLN A 2 -11.13 -1.12 26.05
C GLN A 2 -11.46 -2.28 25.11
N THR A 3 -11.32 -2.07 23.81
CA THR A 3 -11.48 -3.12 22.79
C THR A 3 -10.52 -4.26 23.08
N THR A 4 -10.94 -5.50 22.80
CA THR A 4 -10.14 -6.72 22.93
C THR A 4 -8.76 -6.59 22.27
N PHE A 5 -8.68 -5.79 21.22
CA PHE A 5 -7.45 -5.34 20.53
C PHE A 5 -6.43 -4.66 21.45
N LEU A 6 -6.83 -3.62 22.21
CA LEU A 6 -5.94 -2.87 23.11
C LEU A 6 -5.37 -3.75 24.24
N LYS A 7 -6.16 -4.72 24.74
CA LYS A 7 -5.69 -5.70 25.73
C LYS A 7 -4.62 -6.64 25.15
N ARG A 8 -4.77 -7.07 23.90
CA ARG A 8 -3.85 -7.99 23.23
C ARG A 8 -2.55 -7.31 22.82
N LEU A 9 -2.60 -6.09 22.29
CA LEU A 9 -1.39 -5.30 21.99
C LEU A 9 -0.55 -5.04 23.24
N LYS A 10 -1.18 -4.76 24.39
CA LYS A 10 -0.47 -4.65 25.69
C LYS A 10 0.22 -5.96 26.11
N SER A 11 -0.40 -7.11 25.83
CA SER A 11 0.20 -8.43 26.09
C SER A 11 1.41 -8.71 25.18
N VAL A 12 1.32 -8.32 23.90
CA VAL A 12 2.41 -8.49 22.91
C VAL A 12 3.57 -7.55 23.20
N GLN A 13 3.31 -6.31 23.66
CA GLN A 13 4.35 -5.37 24.10
C GLN A 13 5.28 -5.96 25.18
N GLY A 14 4.75 -6.77 26.08
CA GLY A 14 5.55 -7.44 27.12
C GLY A 14 6.56 -8.46 26.58
N ALA A 15 6.39 -8.95 25.35
CA ALA A 15 7.25 -9.94 24.71
C ALA A 15 8.33 -9.33 23.79
N ILE A 16 8.27 -8.03 23.53
CA ILE A 16 9.21 -7.26 22.69
C ILE A 16 10.69 -7.31 23.16
N PRO A 17 11.08 -7.54 24.44
CA PRO A 17 12.49 -7.44 24.86
C PRO A 17 13.50 -8.49 24.34
N SER A 18 13.20 -9.28 23.31
CA SER A 18 14.17 -10.25 22.73
C SER A 18 14.35 -10.15 21.21
N MET A 19 13.56 -9.34 20.50
CA MET A 19 13.65 -9.19 19.05
C MET A 19 14.33 -7.85 18.70
N ARG A 20 15.24 -7.86 17.72
CA ARG A 20 15.75 -6.62 17.11
C ARG A 20 14.67 -6.03 16.19
N CYS A 21 13.75 -5.27 16.75
CA CYS A 21 12.67 -4.62 16.03
C CYS A 21 12.58 -3.13 16.39
N ASN A 22 12.16 -2.30 15.44
CA ASN A 22 11.78 -0.93 15.75
C ASN A 22 10.35 -0.92 16.28
N VAL A 23 10.13 -0.42 17.49
CA VAL A 23 8.82 -0.30 18.13
C VAL A 23 8.19 1.02 17.68
N VAL A 24 7.17 0.96 16.81
CA VAL A 24 6.68 2.15 16.10
C VAL A 24 5.14 2.30 16.12
N PRO A 25 4.50 3.46 16.43
CA PRO A 25 3.05 3.55 16.59
C PRO A 25 2.28 2.99 15.39
N SER A 26 1.23 2.23 15.68
CA SER A 26 0.24 1.75 14.73
C SER A 26 -1.03 2.57 14.87
N SER A 27 -1.05 3.69 14.16
CA SER A 27 -2.26 4.23 13.57
C SER A 27 -1.84 5.16 12.43
N PHE A 28 -2.69 5.25 11.42
CA PHE A 28 -2.55 6.16 10.28
C PHE A 28 -2.81 7.64 10.68
N ASP A 29 -3.05 7.91 11.96
CA ASP A 29 -3.36 9.23 12.47
C ASP A 29 -2.38 9.59 13.59
N PRO A 30 -1.49 10.58 13.38
CA PRO A 30 -0.55 11.04 14.40
C PRO A 30 -1.24 11.70 15.61
N THR A 31 -2.56 11.87 15.60
CA THR A 31 -3.36 12.42 16.69
C THR A 31 -4.09 11.36 17.53
N ASP A 32 -3.99 10.08 17.17
CA ASP A 32 -4.66 9.00 17.90
C ASP A 32 -3.92 8.63 19.19
N GLU A 33 -4.50 9.02 20.34
CA GLU A 33 -3.96 8.72 21.68
C GLU A 33 -3.99 7.22 22.03
N ALA A 34 -4.69 6.37 21.26
CA ALA A 34 -4.68 4.92 21.41
C ALA A 34 -3.49 4.25 20.70
N MET A 35 -2.55 5.03 20.15
CA MET A 35 -1.35 4.58 19.44
C MET A 35 -0.57 3.51 20.22
N LEU A 36 -0.55 2.29 19.68
CA LEU A 36 0.27 1.19 20.19
C LEU A 36 1.28 0.79 19.13
N ALA A 37 2.50 0.51 19.55
CA ALA A 37 3.59 0.30 18.62
C ALA A 37 3.58 -1.09 17.96
N PHE A 38 3.70 -1.15 16.64
CA PHE A 38 3.87 -2.37 15.86
C PHE A 38 5.36 -2.56 15.52
N PRO A 39 6.03 -3.62 15.96
CA PRO A 39 7.39 -3.92 15.54
C PRO A 39 7.46 -4.19 14.03
N LEU A 40 8.39 -3.53 13.34
CA LEU A 40 8.83 -3.93 11.99
C LEU A 40 10.26 -4.52 12.06
N PRO A 41 10.59 -5.57 11.28
CA PRO A 41 11.94 -6.08 11.18
C PRO A 41 12.83 -5.01 10.57
N ILE A 42 14.06 -4.92 11.06
CA ILE A 42 15.06 -3.99 10.52
C ILE A 42 15.35 -4.28 9.03
N SER A 43 15.17 -5.52 8.59
CA SER A 43 15.42 -5.98 7.21
C SER A 43 14.16 -6.00 6.33
N TRP A 44 13.04 -5.40 6.75
CA TRP A 44 11.82 -5.45 5.94
C TRP A 44 12.00 -4.68 4.64
N GLN A 45 11.61 -5.32 3.53
CA GLN A 45 11.67 -4.76 2.20
C GLN A 45 10.30 -4.79 1.55
N TRP A 46 9.94 -3.70 0.87
CA TRP A 46 8.73 -3.65 0.05
C TRP A 46 9.01 -4.19 -1.34
N SER A 47 9.22 -5.51 -1.41
CA SER A 47 9.72 -6.20 -2.61
C SER A 47 8.85 -6.03 -3.85
N SER A 48 7.53 -5.92 -3.69
CA SER A 48 6.60 -5.69 -4.79
C SER A 48 6.75 -4.27 -5.38
N CYS A 49 6.97 -3.26 -4.55
CA CYS A 49 7.31 -1.90 -4.98
C CYS A 49 8.65 -1.87 -5.71
N GLU A 50 9.69 -2.50 -5.15
CA GLU A 50 11.00 -2.60 -5.82
C GLU A 50 10.89 -3.28 -7.20
N ARG A 51 10.18 -4.41 -7.28
CA ARG A 51 9.91 -5.12 -8.53
C ARG A 51 9.21 -4.21 -9.54
N PHE A 52 8.14 -3.53 -9.14
CA PHE A 52 7.43 -2.59 -10.00
C PHE A 52 8.36 -1.48 -10.53
N LEU A 53 9.10 -0.81 -9.65
CA LEU A 53 9.98 0.29 -10.06
C LEU A 53 11.07 -0.17 -11.05
N ARG A 54 11.63 -1.38 -10.85
CA ARG A 54 12.58 -1.98 -11.80
C ARG A 54 11.93 -2.29 -13.14
N GLU A 55 10.79 -2.97 -13.15
CA GLU A 55 10.07 -3.34 -14.38
C GLU A 55 9.62 -2.11 -15.18
N ARG A 56 9.34 -1.00 -14.49
CA ARG A 56 8.97 0.28 -15.13
C ARG A 56 10.16 1.16 -15.49
N ALA A 57 11.37 0.76 -15.14
CA ALA A 57 12.58 1.58 -15.27
C ALA A 57 12.34 3.00 -14.72
N ALA A 58 11.76 3.08 -13.51
CA ALA A 58 11.44 4.35 -12.87
C ALA A 58 12.69 5.23 -12.75
N ARG A 59 12.62 6.48 -13.22
CA ARG A 59 13.77 7.38 -13.19
C ARG A 59 13.73 8.32 -12.00
N ILE A 60 12.56 8.88 -11.71
CA ILE A 60 12.35 9.77 -10.55
C ILE A 60 10.98 9.45 -9.97
N VAL A 61 10.99 9.10 -8.69
CA VAL A 61 9.80 8.67 -7.95
C VAL A 61 9.34 9.82 -7.07
N MET A 62 8.05 10.16 -7.14
CA MET A 62 7.40 10.97 -6.13
C MET A 62 6.59 10.06 -5.21
N THR A 63 6.79 10.18 -3.90
CA THR A 63 5.81 9.67 -2.93
C THR A 63 4.88 10.77 -2.49
N ARG A 64 3.59 10.46 -2.50
CA ARG A 64 2.49 11.23 -1.92
C ARG A 64 1.69 10.37 -0.96
N LEU A 65 2.34 9.42 -0.29
CA LEU A 65 1.74 8.79 0.86
C LEU A 65 1.83 9.75 2.05
N PRO A 66 0.89 9.72 3.01
CA PRO A 66 1.06 10.44 4.26
C PRO A 66 2.39 10.03 4.89
N LEU A 67 3.17 11.03 5.31
CA LEU A 67 4.52 10.79 5.82
C LEU A 67 4.44 10.11 7.18
N PHE A 68 4.73 8.82 7.17
CA PHE A 68 5.01 8.05 8.37
C PHE A 68 6.48 7.65 8.32
N TRP A 69 7.16 7.78 9.46
CA TRP A 69 8.56 7.39 9.61
C TRP A 69 8.91 5.98 9.10
N GLN A 70 7.93 5.06 9.09
CA GLN A 70 8.08 3.70 8.56
C GLN A 70 8.14 3.67 7.03
N LEU A 71 7.27 4.44 6.36
CA LEU A 71 7.19 4.46 4.90
C LEU A 71 8.38 5.13 4.26
N GLU A 72 8.88 6.21 4.87
CA GLU A 72 9.99 6.99 4.32
C GLU A 72 11.25 6.14 4.18
N VAL A 73 11.59 5.37 5.23
CA VAL A 73 12.74 4.47 5.21
C VAL A 73 12.57 3.38 4.17
N LEU A 74 11.39 2.73 4.13
CA LEU A 74 11.12 1.66 3.16
C LEU A 74 11.18 2.14 1.72
N LEU A 75 10.56 3.29 1.43
CA LEU A 75 10.59 3.88 0.09
C LEU A 75 11.98 4.38 -0.29
N HIS A 76 12.72 4.96 0.65
CA HIS A 76 14.10 5.36 0.42
C HIS A 76 14.96 4.14 0.05
N ASP A 77 14.85 3.03 0.79
CA ASP A 77 15.63 1.83 0.52
C ASP A 77 15.27 1.17 -0.81
N VAL A 78 13.98 1.11 -1.13
CA VAL A 78 13.49 0.65 -2.44
C VAL A 78 14.03 1.54 -3.57
N CYS A 79 13.90 2.87 -3.43
CA CYS A 79 14.37 3.83 -4.43
C CYS A 79 15.89 3.74 -4.64
N LYS A 80 16.65 3.58 -3.55
CA LYS A 80 18.09 3.34 -3.56
C LYS A 80 18.44 2.03 -4.26
N ALA A 81 17.71 0.95 -4.01
CA ALA A 81 17.93 -0.36 -4.62
C ALA A 81 17.64 -0.41 -6.13
N VAL A 82 16.79 0.51 -6.63
CA VAL A 82 16.50 0.65 -8.06
C VAL A 82 17.28 1.77 -8.75
N GLY A 83 17.96 2.63 -7.97
CA GLY A 83 18.73 3.76 -8.49
C GLY A 83 17.88 4.96 -8.93
N ALA A 84 16.67 5.10 -8.40
CA ALA A 84 15.77 6.22 -8.71
C ALA A 84 15.76 7.24 -7.55
N PRO A 85 15.95 8.55 -7.79
CA PRO A 85 15.78 9.55 -6.74
C PRO A 85 14.33 9.61 -6.25
N LEU A 86 14.17 9.78 -4.93
CA LEU A 86 12.89 9.94 -4.26
C LEU A 86 12.62 11.42 -3.97
N PHE A 87 11.48 11.92 -4.44
CA PHE A 87 10.92 13.21 -4.07
C PHE A 87 9.76 13.02 -3.09
N ILE A 88 9.82 13.71 -1.96
CA ILE A 88 8.78 13.68 -0.93
C ILE A 88 7.74 14.76 -1.25
N GLY A 89 6.61 14.37 -1.82
CA GLY A 89 5.50 15.26 -2.19
C GLY A 89 4.34 15.12 -1.21
N SER A 90 4.29 15.96 -0.18
CA SER A 90 3.18 15.96 0.79
C SER A 90 1.80 16.02 0.07
N PRO A 91 0.84 15.14 0.44
CA PRO A 91 -0.53 15.18 -0.08
C PRO A 91 -1.18 16.56 0.04
N GLN A 92 -0.95 17.22 1.17
CA GLN A 92 -1.49 18.53 1.52
C GLN A 92 -0.95 19.66 0.64
N ASN A 93 0.19 19.46 -0.03
CA ASN A 93 0.84 20.47 -0.86
C ASN A 93 0.84 20.09 -2.35
N MET A 94 -0.37 19.96 -2.90
CA MET A 94 -0.58 19.66 -4.33
C MET A 94 0.17 20.62 -5.28
N PRO A 95 0.20 21.96 -5.07
CA PRO A 95 0.91 22.86 -5.98
C PRO A 95 2.41 22.55 -6.10
N VAL A 96 3.07 22.20 -4.99
CA VAL A 96 4.49 21.82 -5.01
C VAL A 96 4.71 20.51 -5.75
N GLY A 97 3.85 19.50 -5.53
CA GLY A 97 3.91 18.26 -6.29
C GLY A 97 3.74 18.49 -7.80
N ALA A 98 2.76 19.31 -8.18
CA ALA A 98 2.50 19.65 -9.57
C ALA A 98 3.70 20.37 -10.23
N ALA A 99 4.29 21.34 -9.54
CA ALA A 99 5.49 22.03 -10.00
C ALA A 99 6.69 21.08 -10.15
N ALA A 100 6.88 20.15 -9.21
CA ALA A 100 7.94 19.16 -9.26
C ALA A 100 7.78 18.21 -10.47
N ILE A 101 6.55 17.80 -10.81
CA ILE A 101 6.30 16.99 -12.01
C ILE A 101 6.70 17.77 -13.27
N ALA A 102 6.25 19.03 -13.38
CA ALA A 102 6.52 19.87 -14.54
C ALA A 102 8.02 20.18 -14.71
N ALA A 103 8.76 20.37 -13.61
CA ALA A 103 10.15 20.81 -13.64
C ALA A 103 11.18 19.66 -13.64
N MET A 104 10.91 18.58 -12.91
CA MET A 104 11.89 17.52 -12.65
C MET A 104 11.67 16.28 -13.53
N GLY A 105 10.57 16.19 -14.26
CA GLY A 105 10.30 15.04 -15.13
C GLY A 105 10.01 13.75 -14.36
N ILE A 106 9.32 13.90 -13.22
CA ILE A 106 8.83 12.81 -12.37
C ILE A 106 7.94 11.89 -13.22
N ASP A 107 8.33 10.62 -13.31
CA ASP A 107 7.66 9.65 -14.18
C ASP A 107 6.88 8.58 -13.42
N THR A 108 7.05 8.53 -12.10
CA THR A 108 6.38 7.58 -11.22
C THR A 108 5.84 8.27 -9.97
N ILE A 109 4.57 8.03 -9.63
CA ILE A 109 3.96 8.47 -8.37
C ILE A 109 3.56 7.25 -7.55
N ILE A 110 3.90 7.26 -6.27
CA ILE A 110 3.39 6.35 -5.24
C ILE A 110 2.42 7.15 -4.35
N THR A 111 1.15 6.77 -4.25
CA THR A 111 0.10 7.58 -3.60
C THR A 111 -1.02 6.70 -3.03
N SER A 112 -1.92 7.26 -2.23
CA SER A 112 -3.13 6.57 -1.76
C SER A 112 -4.24 6.59 -2.81
N GLY A 113 -5.26 5.74 -2.66
CA GLY A 113 -6.43 5.75 -3.54
C GLY A 113 -7.13 7.11 -3.61
N GLU A 114 -7.31 7.76 -2.45
CA GLU A 114 -7.95 9.06 -2.33
C GLU A 114 -7.09 10.20 -2.92
N ASP A 115 -5.82 10.31 -2.53
CA ASP A 115 -4.92 11.38 -3.02
C ASP A 115 -4.72 11.26 -4.53
N CYS A 116 -4.62 10.04 -5.07
CA CYS A 116 -4.43 9.83 -6.50
C CYS A 116 -5.52 10.49 -7.35
N GLY A 117 -6.79 10.38 -6.93
CA GLY A 117 -7.92 10.98 -7.65
C GLY A 117 -7.91 12.50 -7.56
N ALA A 118 -7.69 13.03 -6.36
CA ALA A 118 -7.64 14.47 -6.12
C ALA A 118 -6.46 15.13 -6.86
N PHE A 119 -5.28 14.51 -6.81
CA PHE A 119 -4.09 15.02 -7.45
C PHE A 119 -4.15 14.92 -8.98
N ALA A 120 -4.69 13.83 -9.53
CA ALA A 120 -4.92 13.73 -10.98
C ALA A 120 -5.83 14.85 -11.51
N THR A 121 -6.89 15.18 -10.75
CA THR A 121 -7.78 16.32 -11.07
C THR A 121 -7.01 17.63 -11.04
N HIS A 122 -6.23 17.86 -9.97
CA HIS A 122 -5.42 19.07 -9.80
C HIS A 122 -4.40 19.30 -10.94
N LEU A 123 -3.79 18.21 -11.45
CA LEU A 123 -2.86 18.25 -12.58
C LEU A 123 -3.59 18.56 -13.89
N SER A 124 -4.74 17.93 -14.12
CA SER A 124 -5.59 18.16 -15.29
C SER A 124 -6.03 19.63 -15.38
N ASP A 125 -6.47 20.23 -14.26
CA ASP A 125 -6.88 21.64 -14.19
C ASP A 125 -5.75 22.63 -14.56
N ARG A 126 -4.49 22.19 -14.44
CA ARG A 126 -3.29 22.98 -14.73
C ARG A 126 -2.62 22.58 -16.05
N ALA A 127 -3.25 21.73 -16.85
CA ALA A 127 -2.67 21.17 -18.07
C ALA A 127 -1.30 20.50 -17.85
N ILE A 128 -1.08 19.93 -16.66
CA ILE A 128 0.13 19.16 -16.35
C ILE A 128 -0.17 17.68 -16.61
N PRO A 129 0.65 16.98 -17.42
CA PRO A 129 0.41 15.57 -17.71
C PRO A 129 0.63 14.71 -16.46
N LEU A 130 -0.20 13.68 -16.33
CA LEU A 130 -0.03 12.67 -15.29
C LEU A 130 1.23 11.83 -15.59
N PRO A 131 2.04 11.46 -14.56
CA PRO A 131 3.18 10.58 -14.76
C PRO A 131 2.79 9.21 -15.32
N LYS A 132 3.74 8.58 -16.03
CA LYS A 132 3.50 7.35 -16.80
C LYS A 132 3.16 6.15 -15.92
N ASN A 133 3.69 6.12 -14.71
CA ASN A 133 3.54 5.02 -13.76
C ASN A 133 2.87 5.53 -12.49
N LEU A 134 1.81 4.84 -12.06
CA LEU A 134 1.13 5.08 -10.80
C LEU A 134 1.17 3.81 -9.97
N PHE A 135 1.58 3.96 -8.72
CA PHE A 135 1.53 2.92 -7.70
C PHE A 135 0.56 3.39 -6.62
N ILE A 136 -0.58 2.72 -6.51
CA ILE A 136 -1.64 3.11 -5.59
C ILE A 136 -1.65 2.14 -4.40
N VAL A 137 -1.51 2.71 -3.21
CA VAL A 137 -1.58 2.02 -1.92
C VAL A 137 -2.97 2.22 -1.36
N ARG A 138 -3.63 1.12 -1.00
CA ARG A 138 -4.99 1.12 -0.46
C ARG A 138 -5.01 0.58 0.95
N THR A 139 -5.92 1.09 1.77
CA THR A 139 -6.28 0.40 3.02
C THR A 139 -7.28 -0.71 2.73
N PRO A 140 -7.47 -1.67 3.65
CA PRO A 140 -8.38 -2.79 3.40
C PRO A 140 -9.85 -2.35 3.31
N GLU A 141 -10.21 -1.21 3.92
CA GLU A 141 -11.57 -0.63 3.93
C GLU A 141 -11.93 0.04 2.59
N GLU A 142 -10.96 0.52 1.83
CA GLU A 142 -11.18 1.18 0.53
C GLU A 142 -11.79 0.24 -0.52
N SER A 143 -12.41 0.82 -1.55
CA SER A 143 -12.86 0.07 -2.73
C SER A 143 -11.68 -0.42 -3.56
N TRP A 144 -11.69 -1.70 -3.92
CA TRP A 144 -10.64 -2.35 -4.72
C TRP A 144 -10.97 -2.24 -6.21
N GLY A 145 -10.81 -1.03 -6.75
CA GLY A 145 -11.07 -0.77 -8.16
C GLY A 145 -10.23 0.38 -8.67
N THR A 146 -9.92 0.36 -9.96
CA THR A 146 -9.22 1.47 -10.60
C THR A 146 -10.14 2.70 -10.60
N PRO A 147 -9.68 3.86 -10.06
CA PRO A 147 -10.47 5.08 -10.10
C PRO A 147 -10.91 5.41 -11.53
N PRO A 148 -12.18 5.77 -11.78
CA PRO A 148 -12.69 6.04 -13.13
C PRO A 148 -11.88 7.13 -13.87
N THR A 149 -11.38 8.12 -13.14
CA THR A 149 -10.53 9.20 -13.65
C THR A 149 -9.23 8.69 -14.28
N LEU A 150 -8.67 7.59 -13.75
CA LEU A 150 -7.40 7.03 -14.20
C LEU A 150 -7.56 5.99 -15.31
N SER A 151 -8.74 5.38 -15.41
CA SER A 151 -9.05 4.34 -16.41
C SER A 151 -8.85 4.79 -17.87
N ARG A 152 -8.85 6.10 -18.13
CA ARG A 152 -8.74 6.69 -19.48
C ARG A 152 -7.40 7.35 -19.75
N ALA A 153 -6.49 7.41 -18.77
CA ALA A 153 -5.34 8.29 -18.82
C ALA A 153 -4.10 7.73 -19.55
N GLY A 154 -4.16 6.51 -20.11
CA GLY A 154 -3.00 5.89 -20.79
C GLY A 154 -1.80 5.63 -19.86
N VAL A 155 -2.03 5.68 -18.54
CA VAL A 155 -1.04 5.46 -17.49
C VAL A 155 -1.02 4.00 -17.06
N ARG A 156 0.14 3.53 -16.61
CA ARG A 156 0.31 2.18 -16.05
C ARG A 156 0.01 2.24 -14.57
N ILE A 157 -0.96 1.45 -14.11
CA ILE A 157 -1.45 1.48 -12.73
C ILE A 157 -1.17 0.14 -12.08
N HIS A 158 -0.35 0.16 -11.04
CA HIS A 158 -0.21 -0.94 -10.09
C HIS A 158 -0.91 -0.57 -8.79
N GLN A 159 -1.60 -1.53 -8.18
CA GLN A 159 -2.36 -1.31 -6.96
C GLN A 159 -2.02 -2.37 -5.94
N GLU A 160 -1.93 -1.95 -4.68
CA GLU A 160 -1.71 -2.83 -3.54
C GLU A 160 -2.66 -2.48 -2.43
N VAL A 161 -3.12 -3.50 -1.71
CA VAL A 161 -3.90 -3.36 -0.49
C VAL A 161 -2.99 -3.70 0.67
N HIS A 162 -2.91 -2.77 1.61
CA HIS A 162 -2.03 -2.82 2.75
C HIS A 162 -2.84 -2.89 4.02
N LEU A 163 -2.47 -3.80 4.93
CA LEU A 163 -3.04 -3.80 6.28
C LEU A 163 -2.59 -2.55 7.05
N PHE A 164 -1.31 -2.23 6.89
CA PHE A 164 -0.67 -0.98 7.28
C PHE A 164 0.47 -0.72 6.29
N PRO A 165 0.98 0.51 6.20
CA PRO A 165 1.88 0.87 5.12
C PRO A 165 3.13 -0.03 5.10
N GLY A 166 3.46 -0.58 3.93
CA GLY A 166 4.52 -1.57 3.77
C GLY A 166 4.15 -3.04 4.08
N VAL A 167 2.99 -3.35 4.67
CA VAL A 167 2.49 -4.74 4.84
C VAL A 167 1.35 -5.01 3.89
N VAL A 168 1.72 -5.63 2.76
CA VAL A 168 0.83 -5.93 1.64
C VAL A 168 0.01 -7.20 1.95
N ILE A 169 -1.30 -7.10 1.81
CA ILE A 169 -2.23 -8.24 1.94
C ILE A 169 -2.74 -8.73 0.59
N ALA A 170 -2.86 -7.83 -0.39
CA ALA A 170 -3.25 -8.17 -1.75
C ALA A 170 -2.55 -7.28 -2.77
N GLU A 171 -2.21 -7.85 -3.92
CA GLU A 171 -1.50 -7.19 -5.01
C GLU A 171 -2.31 -7.31 -6.30
N GLN A 172 -2.37 -6.23 -7.08
CA GLN A 172 -2.85 -6.29 -8.45
C GLN A 172 -1.93 -7.20 -9.27
N CYS A 173 -2.52 -8.08 -10.06
CA CYS A 173 -1.77 -8.94 -10.96
C CYS A 173 -1.04 -8.12 -12.03
N ALA A 174 0.26 -8.36 -12.21
CA ALA A 174 1.06 -7.76 -13.28
C ALA A 174 0.51 -8.06 -14.69
N HIS A 175 -0.19 -9.18 -14.91
CA HIS A 175 -0.84 -9.47 -16.19
C HIS A 175 -2.11 -8.65 -16.44
N ALA A 176 -2.71 -8.09 -15.38
CA ALA A 176 -3.92 -7.26 -15.46
C ALA A 176 -3.61 -5.76 -15.64
N ASP A 177 -2.32 -5.37 -15.71
CA ASP A 177 -1.88 -4.00 -15.99
C ASP A 177 -2.40 -3.43 -17.33
N ALA A 178 -3.01 -4.27 -18.18
CA ALA A 178 -3.47 -3.93 -19.52
C ALA A 178 -4.94 -3.47 -19.66
N GLY A 179 -5.77 -3.43 -18.61
CA GLY A 179 -7.02 -2.64 -18.67
C GLY A 179 -8.29 -3.14 -17.96
N VAL A 180 -9.19 -2.16 -17.79
CA VAL A 180 -10.59 -2.13 -17.32
C VAL A 180 -10.89 -2.60 -15.89
N GLN A 181 -10.36 -3.73 -15.43
CA GLN A 181 -10.69 -4.23 -14.09
C GLN A 181 -9.45 -4.73 -13.36
N ALA A 182 -9.18 -4.15 -12.19
CA ALA A 182 -8.08 -4.56 -11.35
C ALA A 182 -8.34 -5.98 -10.82
N CYS A 183 -7.47 -6.93 -11.18
CA CYS A 183 -7.51 -8.28 -10.64
C CYS A 183 -6.52 -8.37 -9.47
N PHE A 184 -7.04 -8.60 -8.26
CA PHE A 184 -6.22 -8.74 -7.05
C PHE A 184 -6.03 -10.19 -6.65
N HIS A 185 -4.83 -10.52 -6.17
CA HIS A 185 -4.48 -11.79 -5.54
C HIS A 185 -3.95 -11.53 -4.13
N LEU A 186 -4.07 -12.52 -3.23
CA LEU A 186 -3.40 -12.45 -1.94
C LEU A 186 -1.89 -12.39 -2.16
N SER A 187 -1.21 -11.56 -1.37
CA SER A 187 0.24 -11.59 -1.28
C SER A 187 0.72 -12.94 -0.77
N ASP A 188 1.94 -13.32 -1.15
CA ASP A 188 2.49 -14.61 -0.75
C ASP A 188 2.61 -14.68 0.78
N GLY A 189 2.15 -15.79 1.36
CA GLY A 189 2.09 -15.99 2.81
C GLY A 189 0.86 -15.35 3.48
N VAL A 190 -0.05 -14.73 2.73
CA VAL A 190 -1.31 -14.21 3.27
C VAL A 190 -2.43 -15.21 3.05
N ARG A 191 -3.24 -15.41 4.10
CA ARG A 191 -4.42 -16.27 4.10
C ARG A 191 -5.60 -15.53 4.71
N ILE A 192 -6.78 -15.71 4.13
CA ILE A 192 -8.04 -15.23 4.70
C ILE A 192 -8.99 -16.41 4.87
N ASP A 193 -9.48 -16.61 6.09
CA ASP A 193 -10.44 -17.64 6.45
C ASP A 193 -11.76 -16.98 6.86
N THR A 194 -12.89 -17.48 6.37
CA THR A 194 -14.22 -17.00 6.76
C THR A 194 -14.85 -17.95 7.77
N ARG A 195 -15.34 -17.42 8.89
CA ARG A 195 -15.99 -18.17 9.98
C ARG A 195 -17.35 -17.54 10.28
N GLY A 196 -18.41 -18.13 9.75
CA GLY A 196 -19.74 -17.52 9.80
C GLY A 196 -19.79 -16.27 8.92
N SER A 197 -20.14 -15.12 9.49
CA SER A 197 -20.13 -13.81 8.82
C SER A 197 -18.77 -13.12 8.82
N ASP A 198 -17.83 -13.58 9.66
CA ASP A 198 -16.62 -12.83 9.97
C ASP A 198 -15.45 -13.39 9.16
N SER A 199 -14.59 -12.49 8.69
CA SER A 199 -13.38 -12.87 7.95
C SER A 199 -12.14 -12.58 8.78
N TYR A 200 -11.18 -13.50 8.73
CA TYR A 200 -9.96 -13.47 9.52
C TYR A 200 -8.74 -13.58 8.63
N LEU A 201 -7.77 -12.69 8.84
CA LEU A 201 -6.50 -12.60 8.13
C LEU A 201 -5.39 -13.27 8.94
N THR A 202 -4.59 -14.07 8.25
CA THR A 202 -3.32 -14.62 8.76
C THR A 202 -2.21 -14.29 7.77
N ILE A 203 -1.06 -13.86 8.28
CA ILE A 203 0.15 -13.59 7.50
C ILE A 203 1.29 -14.45 8.05
N ASP A 204 1.63 -15.50 7.30
CA ASP A 204 2.65 -16.51 7.60
C ASP A 204 4.05 -16.11 7.04
N LYS A 205 4.16 -14.93 6.43
CA LYS A 205 5.45 -14.36 5.98
C LYS A 205 6.32 -14.03 7.19
N GLU A 206 7.63 -13.91 7.00
CA GLU A 206 8.58 -13.34 7.99
C GLU A 206 8.24 -11.88 8.32
N LEU A 207 7.14 -11.68 9.02
CA LEU A 207 6.86 -10.51 9.81
C LEU A 207 7.50 -10.72 11.18
N PRO A 208 7.96 -9.65 11.84
CA PRO A 208 8.56 -9.75 13.16
C PRO A 208 7.50 -10.05 14.22
N LEU A 209 6.22 -9.84 13.88
CA LEU A 209 5.08 -10.37 14.59
C LEU A 209 4.26 -11.22 13.63
N PRO A 210 4.02 -12.51 13.93
CA PRO A 210 3.06 -13.28 13.19
C PRO A 210 1.68 -12.64 13.39
N ILE A 211 1.06 -12.21 12.29
CA ILE A 211 -0.33 -11.77 12.31
C ILE A 211 -1.16 -13.02 12.12
N THR A 212 -1.75 -13.53 13.19
CA THR A 212 -2.62 -14.70 13.15
C THR A 212 -4.01 -14.32 13.58
N ASP A 213 -5.00 -14.72 12.78
CA ASP A 213 -6.41 -14.63 13.14
C ASP A 213 -6.90 -13.20 13.43
N LEU A 214 -6.48 -12.24 12.60
CA LEU A 214 -6.90 -10.85 12.69
C LEU A 214 -8.24 -10.67 11.97
N GLU A 215 -9.30 -10.34 12.70
CA GLU A 215 -10.60 -9.99 12.12
C GLU A 215 -10.48 -8.78 11.18
N ILE A 216 -11.05 -8.91 9.98
CA ILE A 216 -11.06 -7.86 8.96
C ILE A 216 -12.50 -7.46 8.60
N PRO A 217 -12.77 -6.18 8.30
CA PRO A 217 -14.12 -5.64 8.13
C PRO A 217 -14.71 -5.92 6.74
N PHE A 218 -14.22 -6.93 6.03
CA PHE A 218 -14.66 -7.29 4.69
C PHE A 218 -14.44 -8.78 4.45
N SER A 219 -15.20 -9.35 3.53
CA SER A 219 -15.02 -10.72 3.06
C SER A 219 -14.48 -10.74 1.64
N LEU A 220 -13.85 -11.84 1.25
CA LEU A 220 -13.40 -12.07 -0.11
C LEU A 220 -14.17 -13.23 -0.72
N ARG A 221 -14.53 -13.10 -2.00
CA ARG A 221 -14.98 -14.23 -2.81
C ARG A 221 -14.03 -14.50 -3.97
N ALA A 222 -14.04 -15.75 -4.41
CA ALA A 222 -13.41 -16.18 -5.64
C ALA A 222 -14.14 -15.56 -6.85
N GLY A 223 -13.47 -14.67 -7.59
CA GLY A 223 -13.99 -14.10 -8.84
C GLY A 223 -13.64 -14.92 -10.09
N GLY A 224 -12.61 -15.77 -10.02
CA GLY A 224 -12.14 -16.61 -11.13
C GLY A 224 -10.64 -16.91 -11.05
N THR A 225 -10.05 -17.49 -12.09
CA THR A 225 -8.59 -17.75 -12.13
C THR A 225 -7.93 -16.77 -13.08
N CYS A 226 -6.87 -16.10 -12.62
CA CYS A 226 -6.08 -15.19 -13.44
C CYS A 226 -5.19 -15.96 -14.43
N ALA A 227 -4.76 -15.30 -15.50
CA ALA A 227 -3.81 -15.86 -16.48
C ALA A 227 -2.48 -16.32 -15.85
N CYS A 228 -2.09 -15.78 -14.69
CA CYS A 228 -0.92 -16.26 -13.95
C CYS A 228 -1.17 -17.51 -13.10
N GLY A 229 -2.38 -18.08 -13.15
CA GLY A 229 -2.79 -19.27 -12.38
C GLY A 229 -3.23 -18.98 -10.94
N LYS A 230 -3.09 -17.73 -10.45
CA LYS A 230 -3.57 -17.34 -9.11
C LYS A 230 -5.09 -17.07 -9.11
N GLN A 231 -5.72 -17.29 -7.96
CA GLN A 231 -7.14 -17.01 -7.74
C GLN A 231 -7.40 -15.50 -7.67
N ILE A 232 -8.31 -15.00 -8.51
CA ILE A 232 -8.80 -13.61 -8.47
C ILE A 232 -9.75 -13.47 -7.28
N LEU A 233 -9.55 -12.39 -6.54
CA LEU A 233 -10.32 -12.05 -5.35
C LEU A 233 -11.20 -10.83 -5.63
N GLU A 234 -12.45 -10.94 -5.23
CA GLU A 234 -13.40 -9.83 -5.23
C GLU A 234 -13.78 -9.51 -3.80
N LYS A 235 -13.64 -8.25 -3.43
CA LYS A 235 -14.05 -7.75 -2.13
C LYS A 235 -15.57 -7.69 -2.02
N ILE A 236 -16.09 -8.22 -0.93
CA ILE A 236 -17.49 -8.12 -0.51
C ILE A 236 -17.50 -7.30 0.78
N LEU A 237 -18.33 -6.25 0.81
CA LEU A 237 -18.65 -5.47 2.00
C LEU A 237 -19.84 -6.09 2.73
#